data_AF-A0A920DMC6-F1
#
_entry.id   AF-A0A920DMC6-F1
#
_cell.length_a   1.000
_cell.length_b   1.000
_cell.length_c   1.000
_cell.angle_alpha   90.00
_cell.angle_beta   90.00
_cell.angle_gamma   90.00
#
_symmetry.space_group_name_H-M   'P 1'
#
loop_
_entity.id
_entity.type
_entity.pdbx_description
1 polymer ?
#
loop_
_entity_poly.entity_id
_entity_poly.type
_entity_poly.pdbx_seq_one_letter_code
_entity_poly.pdbx_strand_id
1 'polypeptide(L)' 'MDKESLKKELFELYEKLERDKELYKEFIANQDKFLQDRGYDPVEVKELFQGITKERNNILKGVLEDQDKIIP' A
#
# COMPACT_ATOMS: atom_id res chain seq x y z
N MET A 1 11.20 12.72 6.94
CA MET A 1 10.43 11.61 7.51
C MET A 1 11.22 10.35 7.27
N ASP A 2 11.35 9.44 8.24
CA ASP A 2 11.95 8.13 7.95
C ASP A 2 10.92 7.20 7.28
N LYS A 3 11.41 6.19 6.56
CA LYS A 3 10.58 5.30 5.74
C LYS A 3 9.56 4.49 6.55
N GLU A 4 9.85 4.21 7.81
CA GLU A 4 8.97 3.41 8.65
C GLU A 4 7.83 4.26 9.22
N SER A 5 8.12 5.50 9.61
CA SER A 5 7.10 6.50 9.95
C SER A 5 6.18 6.78 8.75
N LEU A 6 6.72 6.95 7.55
CA LEU A 6 5.92 7.15 6.33
C LEU A 6 4.96 5.98 6.07
N LYS A 7 5.44 4.73 6.19
CA LYS A 7 4.58 3.54 6.04
C LYS A 7 3.45 3.54 7.06
N LYS A 8 3.73 3.88 8.31
CA LYS A 8 2.73 3.89 9.38
C LYS A 8 1.65 4.94 9.12
N GLU A 9 2.04 6.17 8.77
CA GLU A 9 1.10 7.24 8.43
C GLU A 9 0.22 6.88 7.23
N LEU A 10 0.82 6.32 6.17
CA LEU A 10 0.06 5.85 5.02
C LEU A 10 -0.89 4.72 5.43
N PHE A 11 -0.45 3.75 6.22
CA PHE A 11 -1.32 2.66 6.67
C PHE A 11 -2.56 3.20 7.42
N GLU A 12 -2.37 4.11 8.36
CA GLU A 12 -3.46 4.78 9.09
C GLU A 12 -4.38 5.58 8.15
N LEU A 13 -3.82 6.27 7.16
CA LEU A 13 -4.59 7.01 6.15
C LEU A 13 -5.48 6.08 5.31
N TYR A 14 -4.93 4.97 4.82
CA TYR A 14 -5.66 3.99 4.02
C TYR A 14 -6.71 3.23 4.85
N GLU A 15 -6.43 2.92 6.12
CA GLU A 15 -7.45 2.40 7.05
C GLU A 15 -8.60 3.40 7.28
N LYS A 16 -8.29 4.71 7.32
CA LYS A 16 -9.32 5.74 7.46
C LYS A 16 -10.20 5.83 6.21
N LEU A 17 -9.64 5.63 5.01
CA LEU A 17 -10.41 5.58 3.76
C LEU A 17 -11.50 4.51 3.77
N GLU A 18 -11.29 3.38 4.46
CA GLU A 18 -12.30 2.31 4.57
C GLU A 18 -13.52 2.72 5.40
N ARG A 19 -13.37 3.70 6.29
CA ARG A 19 -14.38 4.09 7.29
C ARG A 19 -14.99 5.46 7.02
N ASP A 20 -14.29 6.33 6.30
CA ASP A 20 -14.70 7.70 5.99
C ASP A 20 -15.07 7.85 4.50
N LYS A 21 -16.38 7.89 4.23
CA LYS A 21 -16.93 7.95 2.85
C LYS A 21 -16.57 9.23 2.12
N GLU A 22 -16.47 10.37 2.81
CA GLU A 22 -16.14 11.64 2.16
C GLU A 22 -14.64 11.68 1.83
N LEU A 23 -13.81 11.20 2.74
CA LEU A 23 -12.38 11.04 2.49
C LEU A 23 -12.12 10.09 1.31
N TYR A 24 -12.87 8.99 1.22
CA TYR A 24 -12.78 8.07 0.10
C TYR A 24 -13.18 8.71 -1.23
N LYS A 25 -14.21 9.57 -1.25
CA LYS A 25 -14.59 10.33 -2.44
C LYS A 25 -13.46 11.26 -2.91
N GLU A 26 -12.79 11.96 -2.00
CA GLU A 26 -11.62 12.79 -2.34
C GLU A 26 -10.51 11.95 -2.98
N PHE A 27 -10.21 10.81 -2.37
CA PHE A 27 -9.18 9.88 -2.84
C PHE A 27 -9.44 9.38 -4.27
N ILE A 28 -10.65 8.91 -4.56
CA ILE A 28 -10.97 8.36 -5.90
C ILE A 28 -11.16 9.44 -6.96
N ALA A 29 -11.46 10.68 -6.58
CA ALA A 29 -11.63 11.79 -7.53
C ALA A 29 -10.29 12.20 -8.16
N ASN A 30 -9.24 12.28 -7.34
CA ASN A 30 -7.87 12.52 -7.81
C ASN A 30 -6.87 12.07 -6.73
N GLN A 31 -6.36 10.85 -6.87
CA GLN A 31 -5.45 10.24 -5.90
C GLN A 31 -4.14 11.05 -5.73
N ASP A 32 -3.56 11.54 -6.83
CA ASP A 32 -2.29 12.29 -6.76
C ASP A 32 -2.49 13.60 -5.99
N LYS A 33 -3.55 14.33 -6.30
CA LYS A 33 -3.90 15.55 -5.57
C LYS A 33 -4.25 15.27 -4.11
N PHE A 34 -4.99 14.20 -3.84
CA PHE A 34 -5.34 13.78 -2.47
C PHE A 34 -4.09 13.56 -1.61
N LEU A 35 -3.05 12.94 -2.18
CA LEU A 35 -1.76 12.71 -1.53
C LEU A 35 -0.96 14.01 -1.38
N GLN A 36 -0.88 14.82 -2.44
CA GLN A 36 -0.18 16.12 -2.42
C GLN A 36 -0.78 17.10 -1.42
N ASP A 37 -2.11 17.19 -1.35
CA ASP A 37 -2.84 18.06 -0.40
C ASP A 37 -2.56 17.65 1.08
N ARG A 38 -2.04 16.45 1.31
CA ARG A 38 -1.64 15.90 2.62
C ARG A 38 -0.12 15.89 2.83
N GLY A 39 0.65 16.45 1.89
CA GLY A 39 2.10 16.58 1.99
C GLY A 39 2.89 15.34 1.55
N TYR A 40 2.26 14.39 0.86
CA TYR A 40 2.92 13.20 0.32
C TYR A 40 3.34 13.39 -1.14
N ASP A 41 4.43 12.75 -1.54
CA ASP A 41 4.78 12.58 -2.96
C ASP A 41 4.05 11.35 -3.53
N PRO A 42 3.15 11.51 -4.52
CA PRO A 42 2.43 10.38 -5.11
C PRO A 42 3.34 9.31 -5.71
N VAL A 43 4.50 9.70 -6.26
CA VAL A 43 5.47 8.77 -6.84
C VAL A 43 6.08 7.90 -5.75
N GLU A 44 6.55 8.52 -4.67
CA GLU A 44 7.14 7.82 -3.52
C GLU A 44 6.13 6.84 -2.88
N VAL A 45 4.89 7.28 -2.70
CA VAL A 45 3.80 6.44 -2.15
C VAL A 45 3.54 5.24 -3.06
N LYS A 46 3.50 5.44 -4.38
CA LYS A 46 3.27 4.37 -5.35
C LYS A 46 4.41 3.36 -5.37
N GLU A 47 5.66 3.82 -5.34
CA GLU A 47 6.84 2.96 -5.27
C GLU A 47 6.87 2.14 -3.98
N LEU A 48 6.48 2.74 -2.85
CA LEU A 48 6.37 2.05 -1.57
C LEU A 48 5.38 0.89 -1.63
N PHE A 49 4.16 1.12 -2.13
CA PHE A 49 3.16 0.06 -2.25
C PHE A 49 3.55 -1.02 -3.26
N GLN A 50 4.15 -0.63 -4.40
CA GLN A 50 4.68 -1.60 -5.36
C GLN A 50 5.75 -2.50 -4.74
N GLY A 51 6.63 -1.94 -3.91
CA GLY A 51 7.62 -2.70 -3.15
C GLY A 51 6.97 -3.72 -2.22
N ILE A 52 5.99 -3.30 -1.42
CA ILE A 52 5.25 -4.17 -0.49
C ILE A 52 4.52 -5.29 -1.24
N THR A 53 3.83 -4.98 -2.33
CA THR A 53 3.11 -5.97 -3.12
C THR A 53 4.07 -6.98 -3.75
N LYS A 54 5.20 -6.52 -4.29
CA LYS A 54 6.22 -7.39 -4.88
C LYS A 54 6.81 -8.35 -3.84
N GLU A 55 7.14 -7.85 -2.65
CA GLU A 55 7.65 -8.66 -1.55
C GLU A 55 6.64 -9.73 -1.12
N ARG A 56 5.37 -9.35 -0.92
CA ARG A 56 4.29 -10.29 -0.58
C ARG A 56 4.09 -11.35 -1.66
N ASN A 57 4.11 -10.97 -2.93
CA ASN A 57 3.97 -11.91 -4.04
C ASN A 57 5.13 -12.92 -4.08
N ASN A 58 6.36 -12.48 -3.80
CA ASN A 58 7.51 -13.39 -3.74
C ASN A 58 7.39 -14.38 -2.58
N ILE A 59 6.92 -13.93 -1.42
CA ILE A 59 6.67 -14.80 -0.26
C ILE A 59 5.58 -15.83 -0.59
N LEU A 60 4.44 -15.38 -1.13
CA LEU A 60 3.35 -16.27 -1.51
C LEU A 60 3.77 -17.29 -2.56
N LYS A 61 4.55 -16.86 -3.56
CA LYS A 61 5.13 -17.75 -4.56
C LYS A 61 6.01 -18.82 -3.92
N GLY A 62 6.89 -18.44 -2.98
CA GLY A 62 7.72 -19.39 -2.26
C GLY A 62 6.91 -20.42 -1.47
N VAL A 63 5.86 -19.98 -0.77
CA VAL A 63 4.95 -20.87 -0.03
C VAL A 63 4.26 -21.87 -0.97
N LEU A 64 3.78 -21.41 -2.14
CA LEU A 64 3.14 -22.27 -3.13
C LEU A 64 4.13 -23.29 -3.72
N GLU A 65 5.35 -22.86 -4.07
CA GLU A 65 6.40 -23.75 -4.57
C GLU A 65 6.82 -24.81 -3.53
N ASP A 66 6.78 -24.48 -2.25
CA ASP A 66 7.07 -25.42 -1.17
C ASP A 66 5.91 -26.40 -0.95
N GLN A 67 4.65 -25.95 -1.10
CA GLN A 67 3.48 -26.84 -1.06
C GLN A 67 3.45 -27.82 -2.24
N ASP A 68 3.77 -27.36 -3.45
CA ASP A 68 3.82 -28.21 -4.65
C ASP A 68 4.87 -29.34 -4.52
N LYS A 69 5.93 -29.16 -3.73
CA LYS A 69 6.94 -30.20 -3.46
C LYS A 69 6.52 -31.20 -2.38
N ILE A 70 5.50 -30.87 -1.59
CA ILE A 70 5.02 -31.69 -0.45
C ILE A 70 3.85 -32.59 -0.89
N ILE A 71 3.14 -32.25 -1.96
CA ILE A 71 2.08 -33.10 -2.53
C ILE A 71 2.74 -34.12 -3.49
N PRO A 72 2.73 -35.44 -3.19
CA PRO A 72 3.28 -36.47 -4.07
C PRO A 72 2.45 -36.72 -5.33
#